data_AF-A0A2S9FMH9-F1
#
_entry.id   AF-A0A2S9FMH9-F1
#
_cell.length_a   1.000
_cell.length_b   1.000
_cell.length_c   1.000
_cell.angle_alpha   90.00
_cell.angle_beta   90.00
_cell.angle_gamma   90.00
#
_symmetry.space_group_name_H-M   'P 1'
#
loop_
_entity.id
_entity.type
_entity.pdbx_description
1 polymer ?
#
loop_
_entity_poly.entity_id
_entity_poly.type
_entity_poly.pdbx_seq_one_letter_code
_entity_poly.pdbx_strand_id
1 'polypeptide(L)' 'GDAVAARLVRIENLGGFTGSSWNATVTAPSTPSGVGADAEVADGTFTITGTAMGFYQDDPAEIATASFEIRTDC' A
#
# COMPACT_ATOMS: atom_id res chain seq x y z
N GLY A 1 -19.90 7.46 -8.92
CA GLY A 1 -19.00 8.34 -8.14
C GLY A 1 -17.84 8.74 -9.01
N ASP A 2 -17.14 9.80 -8.64
CA ASP A 2 -15.89 10.16 -9.31
C ASP A 2 -14.85 9.05 -9.11
N ALA A 3 -14.03 8.80 -10.13
CA ALA A 3 -12.97 7.82 -10.05
C ALA A 3 -11.90 8.30 -9.04
N VAL A 4 -11.74 7.57 -7.95
CA VAL A 4 -10.66 7.79 -6.98
C VAL A 4 -9.47 6.91 -7.34
N ALA A 5 -8.26 7.43 -7.14
CA ALA A 5 -7.03 6.70 -7.41
C ALA A 5 -6.13 6.75 -6.17
N ALA A 6 -5.68 5.58 -5.72
CA ALA A 6 -4.64 5.52 -4.70
C ALA A 6 -3.33 6.06 -5.29
N ARG A 7 -2.70 7.00 -4.58
CA ARG A 7 -1.41 7.58 -5.00
C ARG A 7 -0.24 7.08 -4.16
N LEU A 8 -0.43 7.04 -2.84
CA LEU A 8 0.54 6.59 -1.85
C LEU A 8 -0.21 5.99 -0.67
N VAL A 9 0.22 4.82 -0.23
CA VAL A 9 -0.10 4.24 1.07
C VAL A 9 1.20 4.09 1.84
N ARG A 10 1.21 4.55 3.10
CA ARG A 10 2.32 4.35 4.02
C ARG A 10 1.80 3.60 5.24
N ILE A 11 2.44 2.48 5.56
CA ILE A 11 2.14 1.66 6.72
C ILE A 11 3.32 1.80 7.68
N GLU A 12 3.03 2.16 8.94
CA GLU A 12 4.04 2.36 9.97
C GLU A 12 3.77 1.42 11.14
N ASN A 13 4.66 0.44 11.30
CA ASN A 13 4.64 -0.56 12.39
C ASN A 13 3.25 -1.16 12.68
N LEU A 14 2.54 -1.60 11.64
CA LEU A 14 1.26 -2.27 11.78
C LEU A 14 1.46 -3.77 11.60
N GLY A 15 1.19 -4.56 12.65
CA GLY A 15 1.53 -5.99 12.64
C GLY A 15 3.03 -6.26 12.49
N GLY A 16 3.87 -5.30 12.86
CA GLY A 16 5.34 -5.36 12.69
C GLY A 16 5.85 -4.98 11.30
N PHE A 17 4.96 -4.68 10.34
CA PHE A 17 5.35 -4.26 8.99
C PHE A 17 5.46 -2.73 8.90
N THR A 18 6.52 -2.25 8.27
CA THR A 18 6.68 -0.84 7.86
C THR A 18 7.00 -0.81 6.37
N GLY A 19 6.23 -0.06 5.59
CA GLY A 19 6.38 -0.06 4.15
C GLY A 19 5.51 0.96 3.44
N SER A 20 5.59 0.97 2.12
CA SER A 20 4.79 1.87 1.29
C SER A 20 4.41 1.23 -0.04
N SER A 21 3.28 1.68 -0.57
CA SER A 21 2.79 1.39 -1.91
C SER A 21 2.56 2.70 -2.64
N TRP A 22 3.01 2.81 -3.89
CA TRP A 22 2.81 4.01 -4.69
C TRP A 22 2.60 3.65 -6.15
N ASN A 23 1.57 4.25 -6.76
CA ASN A 23 1.31 4.09 -8.18
C ASN A 23 2.13 5.11 -8.98
N ALA A 24 3.42 4.86 -9.13
CA ALA A 24 4.30 5.71 -9.95
C ALA A 24 4.39 5.19 -11.39
N THR A 25 4.49 6.12 -12.34
CA THR A 25 4.78 5.82 -13.75
C THR A 25 6.19 5.25 -13.94
N VAL A 26 7.09 5.52 -12.98
CA VAL A 26 8.47 5.01 -12.95
C VAL A 26 8.73 4.40 -11.58
N THR A 27 9.12 3.14 -11.53
CA THR A 27 9.53 2.43 -10.33
C THR A 27 11.05 2.24 -10.31
N ALA A 28 11.63 2.10 -9.12
CA ALA A 28 13.05 1.75 -9.02
C ALA A 28 13.24 0.30 -9.53
N PRO A 29 14.40 -0.06 -10.10
CA PRO A 29 14.64 -1.42 -10.59
C PRO A 29 14.48 -2.51 -9.53
N SER A 30 14.66 -2.15 -8.25
CA SER A 30 14.51 -3.04 -7.10
C SER A 30 13.08 -3.13 -6.56
N THR A 31 12.12 -2.37 -7.11
CA THR A 31 10.72 -2.44 -6.68
C THR A 31 10.13 -3.79 -7.13
N PRO A 32 9.65 -4.64 -6.20
CA PRO A 32 9.01 -5.90 -6.55
C PRO A 32 7.81 -5.67 -7.48
N SER A 33 7.60 -6.61 -8.41
CA SER A 33 6.40 -6.60 -9.25
C SER A 33 5.14 -6.72 -8.37
N GLY A 34 4.14 -5.88 -8.61
CA GLY A 34 2.87 -5.90 -7.88
C GLY A 34 2.77 -4.90 -6.74
N VAL A 35 3.84 -4.14 -6.44
CA VAL A 35 3.71 -2.95 -5.57
C VAL A 35 2.84 -1.92 -6.26
N GLY A 36 1.74 -1.56 -5.60
CA GLY A 36 0.69 -0.71 -6.14
C GLY A 36 -0.56 -0.78 -5.29
N ALA A 37 -1.54 0.07 -5.58
CA ALA A 37 -2.78 0.14 -4.83
C ALA A 37 -3.94 0.57 -5.70
N ASP A 38 -5.12 0.02 -5.47
CA ASP A 38 -6.37 0.49 -6.04
C ASP A 38 -7.19 1.17 -4.95
N ALA A 39 -8.06 2.10 -5.36
CA ALA A 39 -8.99 2.76 -4.47
C ALA A 39 -10.38 2.75 -5.08
N GLU A 40 -11.37 2.57 -4.23
CA GLU A 40 -12.78 2.75 -4.56
C GLU A 40 -13.49 3.52 -3.45
N VAL A 41 -14.58 4.19 -3.83
CA VAL A 41 -15.48 4.88 -2.91
C VAL A 41 -16.91 4.45 -3.20
N ALA A 42 -17.58 3.91 -2.19
CA ALA A 42 -18.96 3.47 -2.25
C ALA A 42 -19.67 3.90 -0.97
N ASP A 43 -20.80 4.59 -1.10
CA ASP A 43 -21.66 4.98 0.03
C ASP A 43 -20.96 5.70 1.19
N GLY A 44 -19.91 6.49 0.89
CA GLY A 44 -19.12 7.23 1.89
C GLY A 44 -17.96 6.44 2.52
N THR A 45 -17.85 5.14 2.21
CA THR A 45 -16.73 4.29 2.58
C THR A 45 -15.65 4.32 1.51
N PHE A 46 -14.40 4.56 1.93
CA PHE A 46 -13.22 4.37 1.10
C PHE A 46 -12.62 2.99 1.36
N THR A 47 -12.37 2.23 0.30
CA THR A 47 -11.62 0.98 0.35
C THR A 47 -10.35 1.13 -0.48
N ILE A 48 -9.20 0.86 0.12
CA ILE A 48 -7.90 0.87 -0.55
C ILE A 48 -7.25 -0.51 -0.39
N THR A 49 -7.04 -1.20 -1.50
CA THR A 49 -6.41 -2.53 -1.53
C THR A 49 -5.10 -2.47 -2.30
N GLY A 50 -4.09 -3.21 -1.87
CA GLY A 50 -2.84 -3.24 -2.62
C GLY A 50 -1.76 -4.09 -2.00
N THR A 51 -0.55 -3.92 -2.52
CA THR A 51 0.68 -4.49 -1.96
C THR A 51 1.70 -3.39 -1.74
N ALA A 52 2.28 -3.35 -0.55
CA ALA A 52 3.34 -2.44 -0.17
C ALA A 52 4.69 -3.19 -0.13
N MET A 53 5.78 -2.52 -0.50
CA MET A 53 7.13 -2.98 -0.20
C MET A 53 7.64 -2.31 1.07
N GLY A 54 8.48 -3.00 1.83
CA GLY A 54 8.97 -2.54 3.11
C GLY A 54 9.81 -3.60 3.79
N PHE A 55 9.69 -3.70 5.11
CA PHE A 55 10.37 -4.67 5.94
C PHE A 55 9.51 -5.02 7.16
N TYR A 56 9.82 -6.15 7.78
CA TYR A 56 9.30 -6.50 9.11
C TYR A 56 10.34 -6.14 10.18
N GLN A 57 9.88 -5.71 11.35
CA GLN A 57 10.75 -5.21 12.42
C GLN A 57 11.70 -6.26 13.01
N ASP A 58 11.40 -7.54 12.86
CA ASP A 58 12.24 -8.67 13.30
C ASP A 58 13.45 -8.89 12.39
N ASP A 59 13.34 -8.52 11.11
CA ASP A 59 14.46 -8.47 10.16
C ASP A 59 14.37 -7.23 9.25
N PRO A 60 14.77 -6.05 9.76
CA PRO A 60 14.62 -4.79 9.03
C PRO A 60 15.59 -4.65 7.83
N ALA A 61 16.58 -5.53 7.71
CA ALA A 61 17.51 -5.53 6.59
C ALA A 61 16.94 -6.24 5.35
N GLU A 62 15.97 -7.13 5.55
CA GLU A 62 15.34 -7.90 4.49
C GLU A 62 14.17 -7.14 3.85
N ILE A 63 14.18 -7.06 2.51
CA ILE A 63 13.07 -6.46 1.77
C ILE A 63 11.90 -7.45 1.76
N ALA A 64 10.74 -7.00 2.23
CA ALA A 64 9.50 -7.76 2.22
C ALA A 64 8.39 -7.02 1.47
N THR A 65 7.37 -7.77 1.08
CA THR A 65 6.09 -7.22 0.58
C THR A 65 4.94 -7.70 1.45
N ALA A 66 3.95 -6.83 1.67
CA ALA A 66 2.72 -7.18 2.38
C ALA A 66 1.50 -6.67 1.62
N SER A 67 0.50 -7.53 1.47
CA SER A 67 -0.82 -7.13 0.99
C SER A 67 -1.57 -6.41 2.10
N PHE A 68 -2.39 -5.43 1.72
CA PHE A 68 -3.19 -4.66 2.66
C PHE A 68 -4.57 -4.38 2.11
N GLU A 69 -5.49 -4.14 3.04
CA GLU A 69 -6.80 -3.55 2.79
C GLU A 69 -7.03 -2.50 3.89
N ILE A 70 -7.34 -1.27 3.49
CA ILE A 70 -7.70 -0.17 4.38
C ILE A 70 -9.14 0.20 4.07
N ARG A 71 -10.00 0.16 5.10
CA ARG A 71 -11.38 0.62 5.02
C ARG A 71 -11.59 1.76 6.01
N THR A 72 -12.17 2.86 5.54
CA THR A 72 -12.53 3.98 6.41
C THR A 72 -13.84 4.60 5.95
N ASP A 73 -14.66 4.96 6.93
CA ASP A 73 -15.84 5.79 6.73
C ASP A 73 -15.46 7.25 7.01
N CYS A 74 -16.10 8.19 6.30
CA CYS A 74 -15.87 9.63 6.45
C CYS A 74 -17.14 10.36 6.90
#